data_AF-A0A6G4VFS7-F1
#
_entry.id   AF-A0A6G4VFS7-F1
#
_cell.length_a   1.000
_cell.length_b   1.000
_cell.length_c   1.000
_cell.angle_alpha   90.00
_cell.angle_beta   90.00
_cell.angle_gamma   90.00
#
_symmetry.space_group_name_H-M   'P 1'
#
loop_
_entity.id
_entity.type
_entity.pdbx_description
1 polymer ?
#
loop_
_entity_poly.entity_id
_entity_poly.type
_entity_poly.pdbx_seq_one_letter_code
_entity_poly.pdbx_strand_id
1 'polypeptide(L)'
;MSIRLGKRFRSLLTAGALTAGLLGGAVAVAPSAAAWPYVGECSSSHKITYNTTSSQMIKVPDVWYQGYYNVRCWMDYGSTGNGVEALQLALRSCYGQAIAVDGDFGPATRDALKYAQRQEGITADGLYGQQAFENLKFARYTQDGTRNGCASRSF
;
A
#
# COMPACT_ATOMS: atom_id res chain seq x y z
N MET A 1 -64.05 -6.56 -10.39
CA MET A 1 -63.30 -7.65 -9.73
C MET A 1 -61.82 -7.39 -10.01
N SER A 2 -61.19 -6.34 -9.47
CA SER A 2 -60.90 -6.06 -8.04
C SER A 2 -60.22 -7.29 -7.43
N ILE A 3 -58.92 -7.32 -7.15
CA ILE A 3 -58.27 -6.62 -6.03
C ILE A 3 -56.73 -6.61 -6.24
N ARG A 4 -56.08 -5.47 -5.93
CA ARG A 4 -54.63 -5.32 -5.77
C ARG A 4 -54.15 -6.11 -4.54
N LEU A 5 -52.96 -6.72 -4.58
CA LEU A 5 -52.26 -7.12 -3.35
C LEU A 5 -50.83 -6.56 -3.33
N GLY A 6 -50.62 -5.60 -2.45
CA GLY A 6 -49.31 -5.05 -2.10
C GLY A 6 -48.84 -5.50 -0.71
N LYS A 7 -47.60 -5.09 -0.40
CA LYS A 7 -46.82 -5.25 0.84
C LYS A 7 -46.32 -6.68 1.06
N ARG A 8 -45.01 -6.88 1.33
CA ARG A 8 -44.33 -6.35 2.52
C ARG A 8 -42.91 -5.86 2.24
N PHE A 9 -42.64 -4.63 2.69
CA PHE A 9 -41.32 -4.16 3.09
C PHE A 9 -40.69 -5.15 4.08
N ARG A 10 -39.43 -5.52 3.85
CA ARG A 10 -38.50 -5.89 4.92
C ARG A 10 -37.23 -5.07 4.75
N SER A 11 -37.23 -3.91 5.39
CA SER A 11 -36.00 -3.29 5.86
C SER A 11 -35.35 -4.27 6.83
N LEU A 12 -34.09 -4.62 6.61
CA LEU A 12 -33.19 -5.09 7.67
C LEU A 12 -31.90 -4.28 7.55
N LEU A 13 -31.94 -3.11 8.19
CA LEU A 13 -30.78 -2.59 8.89
C LEU A 13 -30.54 -3.55 10.07
N THR A 14 -29.44 -4.28 10.04
CA THR A 14 -28.74 -4.78 11.23
C THR A 14 -27.28 -4.49 10.94
N ALA A 15 -26.74 -3.32 11.30
CA ALA A 15 -26.40 -2.94 12.67
C ALA A 15 -25.69 -4.10 13.37
N GLY A 16 -24.39 -3.92 13.59
CA GLY A 16 -23.47 -4.94 14.06
C GLY A 16 -23.88 -5.58 15.37
N ALA A 17 -23.49 -6.84 15.52
CA ALA A 17 -23.31 -7.47 16.81
C ALA A 17 -21.80 -7.58 17.05
N LEU A 18 -21.24 -6.53 17.65
CA LEU A 18 -20.06 -6.65 18.51
C LEU A 18 -20.51 -7.46 19.72
N THR A 19 -20.25 -8.76 19.74
CA THR A 19 -20.36 -9.53 20.98
C THR A 19 -19.18 -9.15 21.86
N ALA A 20 -19.49 -8.41 22.92
CA ALA A 20 -18.57 -8.02 23.97
C ALA A 20 -17.92 -9.25 24.64
N GLY A 21 -16.60 -9.36 24.49
CA GLY A 21 -15.73 -10.13 25.38
C GLY A 21 -14.97 -9.18 26.29
N LEU A 22 -15.54 -8.83 27.44
CA LEU A 22 -14.89 -8.03 28.48
C LEU A 22 -14.07 -8.95 29.39
N LEU A 23 -12.84 -9.29 28.99
CA LEU A 23 -11.70 -9.64 29.87
C LEU A 23 -10.40 -9.59 29.04
N GLY A 24 -9.68 -8.47 29.06
CA GLY A 24 -8.22 -8.43 28.82
C GLY A 24 -7.65 -8.98 27.50
N GLY A 25 -8.43 -9.12 26.44
CA GLY A 25 -7.94 -9.59 25.14
C GLY A 25 -7.72 -8.41 24.20
N ALA A 26 -6.47 -8.18 23.77
CA ALA A 26 -6.20 -7.29 22.66
C ALA A 26 -7.14 -7.66 21.50
N VAL A 27 -7.96 -6.71 21.05
CA VAL A 27 -8.56 -6.83 19.72
C VAL A 27 -7.36 -6.76 18.78
N ALA A 28 -6.82 -7.91 18.41
CA ALA A 28 -5.96 -8.03 17.25
C ALA A 28 -6.86 -7.62 16.08
N VAL A 29 -6.88 -6.32 15.78
CA VAL A 29 -7.22 -5.85 14.46
C VAL A 29 -6.24 -6.60 13.57
N ALA A 30 -6.72 -7.69 12.96
CA ALA A 30 -6.00 -8.38 11.92
C ALA A 30 -5.49 -7.28 10.98
N PRO A 31 -4.18 -7.22 10.67
CA PRO A 31 -3.66 -6.14 9.88
C PRO A 31 -4.50 -6.09 8.60
N SER A 32 -5.18 -4.97 8.37
CA SER A 32 -5.96 -4.73 7.17
C SER A 32 -5.09 -4.69 5.90
N ALA A 33 -3.81 -5.03 6.01
CA ALA A 33 -2.73 -4.71 5.09
C ALA A 33 -2.49 -5.77 3.99
N ALA A 34 -3.13 -6.95 4.06
CA ALA A 34 -2.86 -8.03 3.10
C ALA A 34 -4.15 -8.74 2.65
N ALA A 35 -4.79 -8.26 1.58
CA ALA A 35 -5.72 -9.11 0.82
C ALA A 35 -4.96 -10.03 -0.16
N TRP A 36 -3.70 -9.69 -0.49
CA TRP A 36 -2.82 -10.52 -1.31
C TRP A 36 -1.92 -11.43 -0.48
N PRO A 37 -1.78 -12.72 -0.85
CA PRO A 37 -0.71 -13.56 -0.33
C PRO A 37 0.62 -12.95 -0.76
N TYR A 38 1.43 -12.50 0.19
CA TYR A 38 2.79 -12.06 -0.10
C TYR A 38 3.63 -13.25 -0.55
N VAL A 39 4.45 -13.06 -1.58
CA VAL A 39 5.34 -14.11 -2.10
C VAL A 39 6.77 -13.99 -1.56
N GLY A 40 7.08 -12.91 -0.84
CA GLY A 40 8.37 -12.67 -0.21
C GLY A 40 8.53 -11.23 0.27
N GLU A 41 9.69 -10.93 0.84
CA GLU A 41 10.13 -9.57 1.18
C GLU A 41 10.55 -8.81 -0.11
N CYS A 42 10.26 -7.51 -0.22
CA CYS A 42 10.67 -6.74 -1.40
C CYS A 42 12.18 -6.49 -1.38
N SER A 43 12.96 -7.33 -2.07
CA SER A 43 14.42 -7.23 -2.13
C SER A 43 14.94 -6.38 -3.30
N SER A 44 14.09 -6.06 -4.27
CA SER A 44 14.47 -5.32 -5.48
C SER A 44 13.49 -4.18 -5.79
N SER A 45 13.78 -3.42 -6.85
CA SER A 45 12.86 -2.41 -7.38
C SER A 45 12.98 -2.25 -8.89
N HIS A 46 11.83 -2.12 -9.55
CA HIS A 46 11.74 -1.88 -10.98
C HIS A 46 10.78 -0.74 -11.31
N LYS A 47 10.94 -0.21 -12.52
CA LYS A 47 9.99 0.72 -13.12
C LYS A 47 8.88 -0.07 -13.78
N ILE A 48 7.64 0.12 -13.33
CA ILE A 48 6.45 -0.47 -13.95
C ILE A 48 5.64 0.60 -14.66
N THR A 49 4.96 0.25 -15.75
CA THR A 49 4.10 1.17 -16.49
C THR A 49 2.93 1.62 -15.62
N TYR A 50 2.86 2.93 -15.37
CA TYR A 50 1.76 3.61 -14.71
C TYR A 50 0.66 3.92 -15.73
N ASN A 51 1.00 4.60 -16.83
CA ASN A 51 0.04 4.99 -17.87
C ASN A 51 0.55 4.54 -19.24
N THR A 52 -0.22 3.68 -19.91
CA THR A 52 0.12 3.09 -21.22
C THR A 52 -0.02 4.08 -22.38
N THR A 53 -0.87 5.10 -22.25
CA THR A 53 -1.07 6.14 -23.28
C THR A 53 0.10 7.12 -23.35
N SER A 54 0.73 7.43 -22.21
CA SER A 54 1.86 8.35 -22.13
C SER A 54 3.21 7.65 -21.89
N SER A 55 3.24 6.32 -21.92
CA SER A 55 4.43 5.50 -21.59
C SER A 55 5.12 5.91 -20.29
N GLN A 56 4.35 6.35 -19.29
CA GLN A 56 4.89 6.80 -18.02
C GLN A 56 5.07 5.62 -17.08
N MET A 57 6.15 5.63 -16.32
CA MET A 57 6.54 4.56 -15.40
C MET A 57 6.62 5.07 -13.97
N ILE A 58 6.43 4.19 -12.99
CA ILE A 58 6.70 4.44 -11.56
C ILE A 58 7.73 3.45 -11.05
N LYS A 59 8.69 3.90 -10.24
CA LYS A 59 9.68 3.01 -9.59
C LYS A 59 9.09 2.47 -8.28
N VAL A 60 8.87 1.15 -8.22
CA VAL A 60 8.21 0.49 -7.09
C VAL A 60 9.08 -0.64 -6.53
N PRO A 61 8.99 -0.94 -5.23
CA PRO A 61 9.54 -2.15 -4.64
C PRO A 61 8.92 -3.42 -5.25
N ASP A 62 9.75 -4.44 -5.46
CA ASP A 62 9.34 -5.76 -5.92
C ASP A 62 10.25 -6.88 -5.38
N VAL A 63 9.88 -8.12 -5.69
CA VAL A 63 10.63 -9.32 -5.36
C VAL A 63 10.75 -10.21 -6.60
N TRP A 64 11.91 -10.86 -6.76
CA TRP A 64 12.07 -11.92 -7.74
C TRP A 64 11.42 -13.21 -7.23
N TYR A 65 10.44 -13.72 -7.96
CA TYR A 65 9.73 -14.94 -7.58
C TYR A 65 9.33 -15.72 -8.83
N GLN A 66 9.68 -17.01 -8.88
CA GLN A 66 9.36 -17.94 -9.98
C GLN A 66 9.71 -17.44 -11.40
N GLY A 67 10.81 -16.71 -11.57
CA GLY A 67 11.27 -16.28 -12.90
C GLY A 67 10.79 -14.90 -13.34
N TYR A 68 10.09 -14.16 -12.47
CA TYR A 68 9.59 -12.81 -12.78
C TYR A 68 9.55 -11.90 -11.54
N TYR A 69 9.48 -10.59 -11.76
CA TYR A 69 9.36 -9.58 -10.71
C TYR A 69 7.90 -9.44 -10.27
N ASN A 70 7.70 -9.37 -8.96
CA ASN A 70 6.40 -9.35 -8.32
C ASN A 70 6.30 -8.20 -7.33
N VAL A 71 5.22 -7.43 -7.43
CA VAL A 71 4.90 -6.34 -6.47
C VAL A 71 4.18 -6.86 -5.21
N ARG A 72 3.85 -8.16 -5.18
CA ARG A 72 3.18 -8.84 -4.07
C ARG A 72 4.18 -9.19 -2.95
N CYS A 73 4.84 -8.18 -2.43
CA CYS A 73 5.87 -8.33 -1.42
C CYS A 73 5.60 -7.41 -0.23
N TRP A 74 6.32 -7.64 0.85
CA TRP A 74 6.26 -6.84 2.06
C TRP A 74 7.63 -6.29 2.45
N MET A 75 7.67 -5.21 3.22
CA MET A 75 8.87 -4.75 3.93
C MET A 75 8.48 -4.14 5.26
N ASP A 76 9.32 -4.32 6.27
CA ASP A 76 9.13 -3.74 7.59
C ASP A 76 10.47 -3.35 8.23
N TYR A 77 10.45 -3.09 9.54
CA TYR A 77 11.64 -2.71 10.28
C TYR A 77 12.72 -3.80 10.19
N GLY A 78 13.90 -3.43 9.69
CA GLY A 78 15.03 -4.34 9.49
C GLY A 78 15.14 -4.90 8.07
N SER A 79 14.13 -4.69 7.21
CA SER A 79 14.26 -4.95 5.78
C SER A 79 15.42 -4.15 5.16
N THR A 80 16.07 -4.74 4.16
CA THR A 80 17.19 -4.09 3.45
C THR A 80 17.13 -4.26 1.94
N GLY A 81 17.81 -3.37 1.21
CA GLY A 81 18.07 -3.50 -0.23
C GLY A 81 17.31 -2.53 -1.12
N ASN A 82 17.32 -2.80 -2.43
CA ASN A 82 16.85 -1.85 -3.45
C ASN A 82 15.34 -1.57 -3.38
N GLY A 83 14.56 -2.48 -2.78
CA GLY A 83 13.14 -2.24 -2.48
C GLY A 83 12.96 -1.12 -1.46
N VAL A 84 13.77 -1.14 -0.39
CA VAL A 84 13.77 -0.11 0.64
C VAL A 84 14.22 1.22 0.07
N GLU A 85 15.28 1.24 -0.75
CA GLU A 85 15.72 2.47 -1.41
C GLU A 85 14.61 3.11 -2.27
N ALA A 86 13.85 2.30 -3.01
CA ALA A 86 12.74 2.79 -3.81
C ALA A 86 11.63 3.40 -2.95
N LEU A 87 11.32 2.77 -1.81
CA LEU A 87 10.39 3.32 -0.83
C LEU A 87 10.91 4.63 -0.24
N GLN A 88 12.16 4.67 0.23
CA GLN A 88 12.77 5.87 0.81
C GLN A 88 12.80 7.04 -0.19
N LEU A 89 13.12 6.76 -1.46
CA LEU A 89 13.05 7.75 -2.54
C LEU A 89 11.63 8.29 -2.70
N ALA A 90 10.60 7.45 -2.65
CA ALA A 90 9.21 7.87 -2.72
C ALA A 90 8.84 8.74 -1.50
N LEU A 91 9.17 8.31 -0.28
CA LEU A 91 8.92 9.06 0.96
C LEU A 91 9.59 10.44 0.93
N ARG A 92 10.84 10.52 0.49
CA ARG A 92 11.56 11.78 0.37
C ARG A 92 10.98 12.68 -0.72
N SER A 93 10.75 12.12 -1.91
CA SER A 93 10.49 12.93 -3.10
C SER A 93 9.02 13.23 -3.37
N CYS A 94 8.10 12.44 -2.81
CA CYS A 94 6.65 12.58 -2.97
C CYS A 94 5.94 13.02 -1.69
N TYR A 95 6.55 12.81 -0.51
CA TYR A 95 5.97 13.18 0.79
C TYR A 95 6.85 14.15 1.59
N GLY A 96 7.96 14.64 1.01
CA GLY A 96 8.81 15.65 1.62
C GLY A 96 9.53 15.19 2.89
N GLN A 97 9.70 13.87 3.08
CA GLN A 97 10.35 13.33 4.28
C GLN A 97 11.87 13.51 4.22
N ALA A 98 12.46 14.05 5.29
CA ALA A 98 13.91 14.25 5.41
C ALA A 98 14.59 12.99 5.96
N ILE A 99 14.63 11.93 5.15
CA ILE A 99 15.28 10.65 5.49
C ILE A 99 16.41 10.32 4.52
N ALA A 100 17.33 9.45 4.95
CA ALA A 100 18.33 8.86 4.08
C ALA A 100 17.67 7.92 3.05
N VAL A 101 18.35 7.75 1.91
CA VAL A 101 18.04 6.72 0.92
C VAL A 101 19.25 5.80 0.91
N ASP A 102 19.29 4.91 1.90
CA ASP A 102 20.42 4.04 2.23
C ASP A 102 20.09 2.55 2.06
N GLY A 103 18.84 2.23 1.76
CA GLY A 103 18.38 0.86 1.61
C GLY A 103 18.12 0.15 2.93
N ASP A 104 18.18 0.85 4.07
CA ASP A 104 17.93 0.27 5.40
C ASP A 104 16.58 0.73 5.95
N PHE A 105 15.71 -0.23 6.26
CA PHE A 105 14.40 0.07 6.83
C PHE A 105 14.51 0.26 8.35
N GLY A 106 15.12 1.38 8.74
CA GLY A 106 15.25 1.80 10.14
C GLY A 106 14.03 2.55 10.70
N PRO A 107 14.15 3.10 11.93
CA PRO A 107 13.07 3.85 12.58
C PRO A 107 12.58 5.05 11.76
N ALA A 108 13.52 5.79 11.14
CA ALA A 108 13.20 6.95 10.32
C ALA A 108 12.36 6.57 9.09
N THR A 109 12.71 5.47 8.41
CA THR A 109 11.93 4.94 7.28
C THR A 109 10.53 4.53 7.72
N ARG A 110 10.39 3.87 8.88
CA ARG A 110 9.09 3.47 9.42
C ARG A 110 8.20 4.65 9.77
N ASP A 111 8.74 5.67 10.42
CA ASP A 111 7.96 6.85 10.83
C ASP A 111 7.54 7.69 9.60
N ALA A 112 8.43 7.81 8.62
CA ALA A 112 8.14 8.43 7.33
C ALA A 112 7.06 7.64 6.55
N LEU A 113 7.11 6.31 6.56
CA LEU A 113 6.06 5.48 5.97
C LEU A 113 4.71 5.69 6.66
N LYS A 114 4.67 5.69 7.99
CA LYS A 114 3.44 5.99 8.73
C LYS A 114 2.89 7.37 8.39
N TYR A 115 3.75 8.36 8.21
CA TYR A 115 3.32 9.69 7.74
C TYR A 115 2.66 9.60 6.37
N ALA A 116 3.32 8.97 5.40
CA ALA A 116 2.80 8.82 4.05
C ALA A 116 1.47 8.04 4.01
N GLN A 117 1.36 6.94 4.76
CA GLN A 117 0.12 6.18 4.92
C GLN A 117 -1.04 7.05 5.45
N ARG A 118 -0.77 7.93 6.44
CA ARG A 118 -1.77 8.90 6.90
C ARG A 118 -2.17 9.90 5.83
N GLN A 119 -1.23 10.36 5.00
CA GLN A 119 -1.52 11.29 3.90
C GLN A 119 -2.42 10.66 2.83
N GLU A 120 -2.26 9.36 2.58
CA GLU A 120 -3.09 8.63 1.62
C GLU A 120 -4.37 8.05 2.26
N GLY A 121 -4.64 8.33 3.54
CA GLY A 121 -5.88 7.90 4.21
C GLY A 121 -5.98 6.39 4.46
N ILE A 122 -4.86 5.67 4.46
CA ILE A 122 -4.80 4.23 4.74
C ILE A 122 -4.27 3.96 6.16
N THR A 123 -4.34 2.71 6.60
CA THR A 123 -3.83 2.30 7.91
C THR A 123 -2.34 2.64 8.05
N ALA A 124 -2.01 3.44 9.07
CA ALA A 124 -0.66 3.93 9.33
C ALA A 124 0.14 2.99 10.26
N ASP A 125 0.26 1.72 9.85
CA ASP A 125 0.96 0.67 10.60
C ASP A 125 2.48 0.72 10.47
N GLY A 126 3.00 1.42 9.46
CA GLY A 126 4.43 1.48 9.14
C GLY A 126 4.96 0.22 8.48
N LEU A 127 4.06 -0.59 7.89
CA LEU A 127 4.39 -1.77 7.11
C LEU A 127 4.18 -1.48 5.62
N TYR A 128 5.16 -1.82 4.80
CA TYR A 128 4.97 -1.80 3.36
C TYR A 128 4.32 -3.12 2.94
N GLY A 129 3.16 -3.02 2.30
CA GLY A 129 2.39 -4.16 1.81
C GLY A 129 1.43 -3.71 0.71
N GLN A 130 0.38 -4.49 0.44
CA GLN A 130 -0.55 -4.21 -0.66
C GLN A 130 -1.16 -2.81 -0.57
N GLN A 131 -1.71 -2.42 0.59
CA GLN A 131 -2.32 -1.10 0.76
C GLN A 131 -1.31 0.03 0.48
N ALA A 132 -0.07 -0.12 0.94
CA ALA A 132 0.98 0.84 0.68
C ALA A 132 1.35 0.88 -0.82
N PHE A 133 1.53 -0.28 -1.46
CA PHE A 133 1.84 -0.36 -2.89
C PHE A 133 0.75 0.27 -3.77
N GLU A 134 -0.53 0.05 -3.45
CA GLU A 134 -1.64 0.56 -4.25
C GLU A 134 -1.82 2.08 -4.10
N ASN A 135 -1.71 2.59 -2.88
CA ASN A 135 -2.12 3.96 -2.55
C ASN A 135 -0.96 4.94 -2.44
N LEU A 136 0.25 4.51 -2.09
CA LEU A 136 1.37 5.44 -1.99
C LEU A 136 1.76 5.97 -3.37
N LYS A 137 2.09 7.26 -3.42
CA LYS A 137 2.77 7.90 -4.55
C LYS A 137 4.24 7.47 -4.62
N PHE A 138 4.65 7.02 -5.81
CA PHE A 138 6.04 6.68 -6.14
C PHE A 138 6.61 7.66 -7.16
N ALA A 139 7.94 7.70 -7.27
CA ALA A 139 8.62 8.52 -8.26
C ALA A 139 8.22 8.09 -9.69
N ARG A 140 7.67 9.05 -10.45
CA ARG A 140 7.23 8.87 -11.83
C ARG A 140 8.31 9.31 -12.81
N TYR A 141 8.46 8.53 -13.87
CA TYR A 141 9.43 8.72 -14.93
C TYR A 141 8.76 8.69 -16.30
N THR A 142 9.32 9.44 -17.24
CA THR A 142 9.04 9.32 -18.67
C THR A 142 9.76 8.10 -19.27
N GLN A 143 9.45 7.76 -20.52
CA GLN A 143 10.02 6.60 -21.21
C GLN A 143 11.55 6.70 -21.41
N ASP A 144 12.06 7.92 -21.62
CA ASP A 144 13.50 8.25 -21.68
C ASP A 144 14.19 8.21 -20.31
N GLY A 145 13.45 7.94 -19.23
CA GLY A 145 13.99 7.76 -17.89
C GLY A 145 14.08 9.05 -17.06
N THR A 146 13.61 10.18 -17.58
CA THR A 146 13.57 11.45 -16.86
C THR A 146 12.49 11.44 -15.78
N ARG A 147 12.83 11.83 -14.54
CA ARG A 147 11.85 11.96 -13.45
C ARG A 147 10.95 13.16 -13.72
N ASN A 148 9.63 12.95 -13.75
CA ASN A 148 8.65 13.99 -14.08
C ASN A 148 7.49 14.09 -13.08
N GLY A 149 7.62 13.53 -11.88
CA GLY A 149 6.69 13.76 -10.78
C GLY A 149 6.50 12.56 -9.87
N CYS A 150 5.30 12.46 -9.31
CA CYS A 150 4.87 11.40 -8.42
C CYS A 150 3.51 10.87 -8.84
N ALA A 151 3.27 9.57 -8.72
CA ALA A 151 1.99 8.94 -9.04
C ALA A 151 1.77 7.67 -8.20
N SER A 152 0.52 7.41 -7.83
CA SER A 152 0.06 6.16 -7.20
C SER A 152 -0.27 5.10 -8.24
N ARG A 153 -0.44 3.84 -7.83
CA ARG A 153 -0.92 2.78 -8.74
C ARG A 153 -2.43 2.88 -8.95
N SER A 154 -3.17 3.22 -7.89
CA SER A 154 -4.60 3.51 -7.94
C SER A 154 -4.84 4.84 -8.67
N PHE A 155 -5.72 4.81 -9.67
CA PHE A 155 -6.17 5.96 -10.46
C PHE A 155 -7.38 6.65 -9.82
#